data_AF-A0A7R9YAE1-F1
#
_entry.id   AF-A0A7R9YAE1-F1
#
_cell.length_a   1.000
_cell.length_b   1.000
_cell.length_c   1.000
_cell.angle_alpha   90.00
_cell.angle_beta   90.00
_cell.angle_gamma   90.00
#
_symmetry.space_group_name_H-M   'P 1'
#
loop_
_entity.id
_entity.type
_entity.pdbx_description
1 polymer ?
#
loop_
_entity_poly.entity_id
_entity_poly.type
_entity_poly.pdbx_seq_one_letter_code
_entity_poly.pdbx_strand_id
1 'polypeptide(L)'
;DGLTPLHFACQSGQVAVVSLLLDGRYGAAINAKGKCGDTPLHAASRTGKLVALRLLLEKGADLEAVTHSGATPLLAASRCGHAPSVKLLLDHGALVDGAPGLSDTTPLLAAAAQGRLDVVSLLLCRNARKATDNQKRTALCVAAEAGHKAVVRLLKRRWSWSESECKYSALELACIFGDIGEVREHLLTCNRGPLRADKGKSSVLELASRFGNESIVRLLLNEFGNSAGNLPPTALHTAAAAGHGSVVNALLETNVDLNARDYERRTALHLAASQNRVEVVELLLKAGGVEVNACDRKGQTALAIASRRGHSFVVDQLLRHGANPLASDEDGRKPLWWAAA
;
A
#
# COMPACT_ATOMS: atom_id res chain seq x y z
N ASP A 1 0.96 12.51 30.25
CA ASP A 1 0.16 12.57 28.99
C ASP A 1 -1.23 13.18 29.11
N GLY A 2 -1.64 13.75 30.26
CA GLY A 2 -2.97 14.39 30.41
C GLY A 2 -4.15 13.42 30.38
N LEU A 3 -3.88 12.14 30.15
CA LEU A 3 -4.87 11.06 30.16
C LEU A 3 -5.36 10.80 31.58
N THR A 4 -6.67 10.70 31.73
CA THR A 4 -7.34 10.35 33.00
C THR A 4 -7.44 8.83 33.17
N PRO A 5 -7.70 8.31 34.38
CA PRO A 5 -7.98 6.89 34.58
C PRO A 5 -9.06 6.34 33.65
N LEU A 6 -10.04 7.17 33.30
CA LEU A 6 -11.11 6.82 32.36
C LEU A 6 -10.57 6.54 30.95
N HIS A 7 -9.52 7.24 30.48
CA HIS A 7 -8.88 6.94 29.19
C HIS A 7 -8.28 5.54 29.18
N PHE A 8 -7.49 5.20 30.20
CA PHE A 8 -6.84 3.89 30.31
C PHE A 8 -7.85 2.75 30.45
N ALA A 9 -8.91 2.96 31.23
CA ALA A 9 -10.00 2.00 31.37
C ALA A 9 -10.72 1.76 30.03
N CYS A 10 -11.00 2.82 29.27
CA CYS A 10 -11.63 2.73 27.96
C CYS A 10 -10.72 2.10 26.90
N GLN A 11 -9.43 2.44 26.89
CA GLN A 11 -8.42 1.84 26.00
C GLN A 11 -8.27 0.34 26.24
N SER A 12 -8.30 -0.08 27.50
CA SER A 12 -8.17 -1.49 27.90
C SER A 12 -9.49 -2.25 27.76
N GLY A 13 -10.62 -1.55 27.74
CA GLY A 13 -11.97 -2.14 27.70
C GLY A 13 -12.46 -2.64 29.05
N GLN A 14 -11.96 -2.08 30.16
CA GLN A 14 -12.32 -2.47 31.52
C GLN A 14 -13.68 -1.87 31.92
N VAL A 15 -14.77 -2.48 31.41
CA VAL A 15 -16.14 -1.93 31.51
C VAL A 15 -16.56 -1.67 32.96
N ALA A 16 -16.22 -2.56 33.91
CA ALA A 16 -16.54 -2.36 35.31
C ALA A 16 -15.87 -1.09 35.87
N VAL A 17 -14.61 -0.84 35.50
CA VAL A 17 -13.88 0.37 35.90
C VAL A 17 -14.45 1.60 35.22
N VAL A 18 -14.81 1.52 33.93
CA VAL A 18 -15.48 2.61 33.21
C VAL A 18 -16.80 2.98 33.89
N SER A 19 -17.62 1.97 34.25
CA SER A 19 -18.90 2.17 34.93
C SER A 19 -18.72 2.77 36.32
N LEU A 20 -17.72 2.33 37.08
CA LEU A 20 -17.42 2.90 38.39
C LEU A 20 -16.97 4.36 38.28
N LEU A 21 -16.06 4.67 37.35
CA LEU A 21 -15.55 6.03 37.18
C LEU A 21 -16.64 7.02 36.73
N LEU A 22 -17.61 6.57 35.93
CA LEU A 22 -18.75 7.38 35.46
C LEU A 22 -19.93 7.41 36.44
N ASP A 23 -19.85 6.70 37.57
CA ASP A 23 -20.84 6.81 38.64
C ASP A 23 -20.76 8.21 39.27
N GLY A 24 -21.91 8.79 39.62
CA GLY A 24 -22.03 10.14 40.17
C GLY A 24 -21.24 10.36 41.47
N ARG A 25 -20.84 9.26 42.14
CA ARG A 25 -19.97 9.26 43.31
C ARG A 25 -18.51 9.64 43.00
N TYR A 26 -18.02 9.33 41.82
CA TYR A 26 -16.62 9.56 41.42
C TYR A 26 -16.48 10.70 40.39
N GLY A 27 -17.55 10.98 39.64
CA GLY A 27 -17.68 12.21 38.86
C GLY A 27 -16.61 12.38 37.77
N ALA A 28 -16.06 11.30 37.20
CA ALA A 28 -15.07 11.42 36.15
C ALA A 28 -15.65 12.18 34.94
N ALA A 29 -14.96 13.22 34.49
CA ALA A 29 -15.38 13.98 33.32
C ALA A 29 -15.35 13.08 32.06
N ILE A 30 -16.54 12.73 31.56
CA ILE A 30 -16.74 11.82 30.42
C ILE A 30 -16.03 12.30 29.14
N ASN A 31 -15.91 13.62 28.98
CA ASN A 31 -15.27 14.29 27.85
C ASN A 31 -13.91 14.91 28.24
N ALA A 32 -13.25 14.41 29.29
CA ALA A 32 -11.90 14.88 29.65
C ALA A 32 -10.97 14.76 28.45
N LYS A 33 -10.22 15.83 28.15
CA LYS A 33 -9.27 15.85 27.03
C LYS A 33 -7.85 15.57 27.54
N GLY A 34 -7.17 14.62 26.91
CA GLY A 34 -5.74 14.41 27.06
C GLY A 34 -4.91 15.55 26.44
N LYS A 35 -3.58 15.46 26.54
CA LYS A 35 -2.67 16.45 25.94
C LYS A 35 -2.80 16.59 24.42
N CYS A 36 -3.31 15.55 23.75
CA CYS A 36 -3.53 15.53 22.31
C CYS A 36 -4.98 15.90 21.93
N GLY A 37 -5.79 16.32 22.90
CA GLY A 37 -7.21 16.59 22.72
C GLY A 37 -8.09 15.34 22.61
N ASP A 38 -7.51 14.14 22.80
CA ASP A 38 -8.26 12.89 22.77
C ASP A 38 -9.13 12.72 24.01
N THR A 39 -10.32 12.17 23.83
CA THR A 39 -11.27 11.85 24.90
C THR A 39 -11.30 10.34 25.18
N PRO A 40 -11.91 9.88 26.29
CA PRO A 40 -12.11 8.45 26.52
C PRO A 40 -12.83 7.73 25.36
N LEU A 41 -13.75 8.43 24.67
CA LEU A 41 -14.45 7.91 23.49
C LEU A 41 -13.48 7.67 22.32
N HIS A 42 -12.46 8.52 22.12
CA HIS A 42 -11.39 8.27 21.15
C HIS A 42 -10.57 7.03 21.51
N ALA A 43 -10.24 6.86 22.79
CA ALA A 43 -9.45 5.73 23.25
C ALA A 43 -10.18 4.39 22.99
N ALA A 44 -11.47 4.30 23.35
CA ALA A 44 -12.32 3.14 23.07
C ALA A 44 -12.52 2.92 21.55
N SER A 45 -12.69 4.00 20.78
CA SER A 45 -12.87 3.93 19.32
C SER A 45 -11.63 3.40 18.60
N ARG A 46 -10.44 3.91 18.96
CA ARG A 46 -9.15 3.52 18.37
C ARG A 46 -8.78 2.07 18.65
N THR A 47 -9.24 1.53 19.77
CA THR A 47 -8.93 0.15 20.22
C THR A 47 -10.08 -0.84 20.02
N GLY A 48 -11.22 -0.37 19.48
CA GLY A 48 -12.36 -1.22 19.16
C GLY A 48 -13.08 -1.81 20.38
N LYS A 49 -12.97 -1.19 21.56
CA LYS A 49 -13.57 -1.69 22.81
C LYS A 49 -15.07 -1.40 22.83
N LEU A 50 -15.84 -2.21 22.11
CA LEU A 50 -17.25 -1.97 21.79
C LEU A 50 -18.15 -1.74 23.02
N VAL A 51 -17.95 -2.51 24.10
CA VAL A 51 -18.79 -2.39 25.31
C VAL A 51 -18.48 -1.12 26.09
N ALA A 52 -17.20 -0.77 26.24
CA ALA A 52 -16.80 0.51 26.83
C ALA A 52 -17.25 1.70 25.98
N LEU A 53 -17.16 1.57 24.65
CA LEU A 53 -17.67 2.56 23.69
C LEU A 53 -19.17 2.76 23.87
N ARG A 54 -19.96 1.68 23.91
CA ARG A 54 -21.41 1.74 24.15
C ARG A 54 -21.76 2.46 25.44
N LEU A 55 -21.10 2.08 26.54
CA LEU A 55 -21.34 2.70 27.85
C LEU A 55 -21.05 4.20 27.84
N LEU A 56 -19.99 4.65 27.17
CA LEU A 56 -19.69 6.07 27.02
C LEU A 56 -20.79 6.80 26.23
N LEU A 57 -21.31 6.20 25.16
CA LEU A 57 -22.37 6.79 24.36
C LEU A 57 -23.69 6.88 25.13
N GLU A 58 -24.06 5.83 25.86
CA GLU A 58 -25.24 5.82 26.74
C GLU A 58 -25.17 6.87 27.85
N LYS A 59 -23.95 7.26 28.27
CA LYS A 59 -23.70 8.31 29.27
C LYS A 59 -23.51 9.70 28.67
N GLY A 60 -23.72 9.88 27.36
CA GLY A 60 -23.67 11.19 26.70
C GLY A 60 -22.26 11.69 26.38
N ALA A 61 -21.32 10.79 26.09
CA ALA A 61 -20.02 11.18 25.56
C ALA A 61 -20.18 11.93 24.23
N ASP A 62 -19.37 12.97 24.03
CA ASP A 62 -19.43 13.79 22.82
C ASP A 62 -18.91 13.01 21.61
N LEU A 63 -19.83 12.71 20.68
CA LEU A 63 -19.59 11.98 19.44
C LEU A 63 -18.66 12.72 18.48
N GLU A 64 -18.68 14.06 18.52
CA GLU A 64 -17.99 14.93 17.58
C GLU A 64 -16.80 15.66 18.21
N ALA A 65 -16.37 15.21 19.40
CA ALA A 65 -15.14 15.68 20.02
C ALA A 65 -13.97 15.52 19.04
N VAL A 66 -13.15 16.57 18.87
CA VAL A 66 -11.98 16.53 17.99
C VAL A 66 -10.67 16.60 18.78
N THR A 67 -9.70 15.79 18.36
CA THR A 67 -8.31 15.90 18.81
C THR A 67 -7.64 17.17 18.25
N HIS A 68 -6.44 17.50 18.73
CA HIS A 68 -5.61 18.56 18.15
C HIS A 68 -5.24 18.32 16.67
N SER A 69 -5.28 17.06 16.23
CA SER A 69 -5.09 16.70 14.82
C SER A 69 -6.39 16.66 14.01
N GLY A 70 -7.51 17.15 14.58
CA GLY A 70 -8.83 17.15 13.92
C GLY A 70 -9.53 15.79 13.83
N ALA A 71 -9.06 14.76 14.56
CA ALA A 71 -9.69 13.44 14.47
C ALA A 71 -10.90 13.34 15.40
N THR A 72 -12.02 12.83 14.87
CA THR A 72 -13.20 12.41 15.64
C THR A 72 -13.07 10.95 16.11
N PRO A 73 -13.90 10.50 17.08
CA PRO A 73 -14.02 9.09 17.45
C PRO A 73 -14.34 8.18 16.25
N LEU A 74 -15.25 8.61 15.36
CA LEU A 74 -15.59 7.89 14.13
C LEU A 74 -14.39 7.76 13.19
N LEU A 75 -13.62 8.83 13.02
CA LEU A 75 -12.40 8.80 12.20
C LEU A 75 -11.36 7.83 12.78
N ALA A 76 -11.19 7.82 14.12
CA ALA A 76 -10.27 6.91 14.79
C ALA A 76 -10.68 5.44 14.61
N ALA A 77 -11.96 5.10 14.86
CA ALA A 77 -12.48 3.74 14.64
C ALA A 77 -12.35 3.31 13.17
N SER A 78 -12.61 4.22 12.23
CA SER A 78 -12.56 3.95 10.79
C SER A 78 -11.14 3.67 10.30
N ARG A 79 -10.16 4.46 10.73
CA ARG A 79 -8.73 4.26 10.42
C ARG A 79 -8.22 2.91 10.96
N CYS A 80 -8.62 2.55 12.16
CA CYS A 80 -8.23 1.31 12.83
C CYS A 80 -9.00 0.08 12.33
N GLY A 81 -10.12 0.26 11.60
CA GLY A 81 -10.87 -0.84 10.99
C GLY A 81 -11.91 -1.50 11.91
N HIS A 82 -12.33 -0.83 12.98
CA HIS A 82 -13.28 -1.40 13.95
C HIS A 82 -14.73 -1.21 13.47
N ALA A 83 -15.15 -1.98 12.47
CA ALA A 83 -16.48 -1.87 11.85
C ALA A 83 -17.66 -1.91 12.86
N PRO A 84 -17.66 -2.75 13.92
CA PRO A 84 -18.70 -2.70 14.95
C PRO A 84 -18.75 -1.36 15.71
N SER A 85 -17.60 -0.77 16.01
CA SER A 85 -17.50 0.54 16.66
C SER A 85 -17.98 1.66 15.73
N VAL A 86 -17.59 1.60 14.44
CA VAL A 86 -18.07 2.55 13.42
C VAL A 86 -19.58 2.46 13.29
N LYS A 87 -20.14 1.24 13.21
CA LYS A 87 -21.58 1.03 13.18
C LYS A 87 -22.27 1.67 14.38
N LEU A 88 -21.77 1.38 15.58
CA LEU A 88 -22.36 1.87 16.82
C LEU A 88 -22.35 3.41 16.89
N LEU A 89 -21.23 4.05 16.50
CA LEU A 89 -21.12 5.51 16.47
C LEU A 89 -22.13 6.13 15.49
N LEU A 90 -22.27 5.58 14.29
CA LEU A 90 -23.26 6.06 13.31
C LEU A 90 -24.70 5.81 13.75
N ASP A 91 -24.98 4.68 14.41
CA ASP A 91 -26.29 4.37 14.97
C ASP A 91 -26.69 5.35 16.10
N HIS A 92 -25.71 5.96 16.78
CA HIS A 92 -25.93 7.01 17.78
C HIS A 92 -25.89 8.44 17.19
N GLY A 93 -25.80 8.57 15.87
CA GLY A 93 -25.89 9.87 15.18
C GLY A 93 -24.56 10.59 14.95
N ALA A 94 -23.42 9.90 15.02
CA ALA A 94 -22.15 10.48 14.57
C ALA A 94 -22.25 10.93 13.10
N LEU A 95 -21.65 12.07 12.79
CA LEU A 95 -21.62 12.60 11.42
C LEU A 95 -20.80 11.66 10.53
N VAL A 96 -21.41 11.14 9.46
CA VAL A 96 -20.78 10.12 8.59
C VAL A 96 -19.44 10.58 7.98
N ASP A 97 -19.33 11.86 7.67
CA ASP A 97 -18.12 12.48 7.13
C ASP A 97 -17.22 13.09 8.22
N GLY A 98 -17.60 12.95 9.49
CA GLY A 98 -17.00 13.60 10.65
C GLY A 98 -17.35 15.08 10.77
N ALA A 99 -17.16 15.63 11.97
CA ALA A 99 -17.27 17.07 12.22
C ALA A 99 -16.41 17.89 11.23
N PRO A 100 -16.95 18.98 10.66
CA PRO A 100 -16.17 19.92 9.86
C PRO A 100 -15.09 20.54 10.74
N GLY A 101 -13.81 20.37 10.38
CA GLY A 101 -12.69 20.77 11.23
C GLY A 101 -11.33 20.63 10.56
N LEU A 102 -10.27 20.85 11.34
CA LEU A 102 -8.86 21.08 10.94
C LEU A 102 -8.21 20.03 10.02
N SER A 103 -8.84 18.89 9.78
CA SER A 103 -8.34 17.87 8.85
C SER A 103 -9.36 17.57 7.76
N ASP A 104 -8.95 17.69 6.49
CA ASP A 104 -9.76 17.30 5.32
C ASP A 104 -9.96 15.77 5.19
N THR A 105 -9.44 14.99 6.15
CA THR A 105 -9.52 13.54 6.13
C THR A 105 -10.86 13.06 6.68
N THR A 106 -11.75 12.61 5.79
CA THR A 106 -13.01 11.96 6.19
C THR A 106 -12.78 10.53 6.69
N PRO A 107 -13.72 9.95 7.47
CA PRO A 107 -13.71 8.54 7.85
C PRO A 107 -13.53 7.59 6.67
N LEU A 108 -14.15 7.92 5.52
CA LEU A 108 -14.05 7.13 4.30
C LEU A 108 -12.64 7.16 3.70
N LEU A 109 -12.01 8.34 3.61
CA LEU A 109 -10.62 8.50 3.15
C LEU A 109 -9.65 7.71 4.04
N ALA A 110 -9.81 7.80 5.37
CA ALA A 110 -8.96 7.09 6.31
C ALA A 110 -9.13 5.57 6.24
N ALA A 111 -10.38 5.08 6.13
CA ALA A 111 -10.67 3.65 5.98
C ALA A 111 -10.12 3.10 4.67
N ALA A 112 -10.26 3.86 3.58
CA ALA A 112 -9.78 3.46 2.26
C ALA A 112 -8.26 3.41 2.18
N ALA A 113 -7.55 4.41 2.73
CA ALA A 113 -6.08 4.41 2.79
C ALA A 113 -5.51 3.24 3.61
N GLN A 114 -6.27 2.74 4.58
CA GLN A 114 -5.88 1.62 5.46
C GLN A 114 -6.48 0.27 5.01
N GLY A 115 -7.18 0.22 3.88
CA GLY A 115 -7.72 -1.02 3.32
C GLY A 115 -8.86 -1.65 4.13
N ARG A 116 -9.58 -0.86 4.93
CA ARG A 116 -10.64 -1.34 5.83
C ARG A 116 -11.95 -1.57 5.07
N LEU A 117 -12.04 -2.66 4.31
CA LEU A 117 -13.16 -2.98 3.43
C LEU A 117 -14.54 -2.87 4.10
N ASP A 118 -14.71 -3.49 5.26
CA ASP A 118 -16.00 -3.53 5.97
C ASP A 118 -16.43 -2.13 6.42
N VAL A 119 -15.47 -1.31 6.88
CA VAL A 119 -15.71 0.08 7.25
C VAL A 119 -16.07 0.91 6.02
N VAL A 120 -15.33 0.76 4.91
CA VAL A 120 -15.65 1.45 3.65
C VAL A 120 -17.06 1.09 3.18
N SER A 121 -17.42 -0.20 3.18
CA SER A 121 -18.76 -0.65 2.81
C SER A 121 -19.82 -0.04 3.71
N LEU A 122 -19.59 -0.01 5.02
CA LEU A 122 -20.52 0.52 5.99
C LEU A 122 -20.72 2.03 5.83
N LEU A 123 -19.64 2.80 5.65
CA LEU A 123 -19.69 4.25 5.42
C LEU A 123 -20.43 4.58 4.13
N LEU A 124 -20.18 3.82 3.04
CA LEU A 124 -20.93 3.98 1.78
C LEU A 124 -22.42 3.67 1.95
N CYS A 125 -22.78 2.64 2.73
CA CYS A 125 -24.18 2.35 3.07
C CYS A 125 -24.85 3.44 3.92
N ARG A 126 -24.06 4.27 4.61
CA ARG A 126 -24.53 5.44 5.36
C ARG A 126 -24.37 6.75 4.56
N ASN A 127 -24.25 6.66 3.23
CA ASN A 127 -24.14 7.79 2.31
C ASN A 127 -22.95 8.73 2.56
N ALA A 128 -21.80 8.18 3.00
CA ALA A 128 -20.56 8.95 3.09
C ALA A 128 -20.25 9.63 1.74
N ARG A 129 -19.92 10.93 1.78
CA ARG A 129 -19.72 11.69 0.55
C ARG A 129 -18.42 11.31 -0.15
N LYS A 130 -18.39 11.56 -1.46
CA LYS A 130 -17.16 11.49 -2.26
C LYS A 130 -16.28 12.72 -1.94
N ALA A 131 -15.51 12.64 -0.85
CA ALA A 131 -14.60 13.69 -0.41
C ALA A 131 -13.21 13.54 -1.01
N THR A 132 -12.44 14.63 -0.99
CA THR A 132 -11.02 14.65 -1.31
C THR A 132 -10.19 15.13 -0.12
N ASP A 133 -8.98 14.61 0.00
CA ASP A 133 -8.00 15.14 0.95
C ASP A 133 -7.37 16.47 0.43
N ASN A 134 -6.42 17.01 1.19
CA ASN A 134 -5.67 18.22 0.87
C ASN A 134 -4.84 18.12 -0.44
N GLN A 135 -4.55 16.91 -0.91
CA GLN A 135 -3.89 16.64 -2.19
C GLN A 135 -4.89 16.40 -3.32
N LYS A 136 -6.18 16.68 -3.08
CA LYS A 136 -7.29 16.43 -4.01
C LYS A 136 -7.47 14.95 -4.35
N ARG A 137 -6.98 14.03 -3.51
CA ARG A 137 -7.12 12.58 -3.73
C ARG A 137 -8.45 12.10 -3.15
N THR A 138 -9.19 11.32 -3.93
CA THR A 138 -10.41 10.65 -3.46
C THR A 138 -10.08 9.37 -2.67
N ALA A 139 -11.08 8.78 -2.01
CA ALA A 139 -10.92 7.48 -1.33
C ALA A 139 -10.45 6.36 -2.29
N LEU A 140 -10.85 6.44 -3.56
CA LEU A 140 -10.42 5.51 -4.59
C LEU A 140 -8.92 5.67 -4.87
N CYS A 141 -8.44 6.91 -4.99
CA CYS A 141 -7.03 7.20 -5.27
C CYS A 141 -6.13 6.73 -4.14
N VAL A 142 -6.48 7.02 -2.88
CA VAL A 142 -5.67 6.58 -1.73
C VAL A 142 -5.71 5.06 -1.55
N ALA A 143 -6.85 4.40 -1.82
CA ALA A 143 -6.92 2.94 -1.83
C ALA A 143 -6.07 2.34 -2.95
N ALA A 144 -6.06 2.98 -4.12
CA ALA A 144 -5.29 2.52 -5.26
C ALA A 144 -3.78 2.66 -5.04
N GLU A 145 -3.34 3.82 -4.57
CA GLU A 145 -1.93 4.07 -4.23
C GLU A 145 -1.41 3.14 -3.13
N ALA A 146 -2.27 2.79 -2.17
CA ALA A 146 -1.93 1.86 -1.09
C ALA A 146 -2.08 0.37 -1.45
N GLY A 147 -2.57 0.04 -2.66
CA GLY A 147 -2.69 -1.35 -3.13
C GLY A 147 -3.93 -2.12 -2.62
N HIS A 148 -4.95 -1.44 -2.09
CA HIS A 148 -6.12 -2.07 -1.47
C HIS A 148 -7.17 -2.53 -2.49
N LYS A 149 -6.86 -3.60 -3.23
CA LYS A 149 -7.66 -4.19 -4.32
C LYS A 149 -9.16 -4.30 -4.04
N ALA A 150 -9.55 -4.85 -2.89
CA ALA A 150 -10.97 -5.05 -2.56
C ALA A 150 -11.72 -3.72 -2.36
N VAL A 151 -11.06 -2.73 -1.75
CA VAL A 151 -11.62 -1.39 -1.55
C VAL A 151 -11.78 -0.68 -2.89
N VAL A 152 -10.77 -0.74 -3.77
CA VAL A 152 -10.84 -0.14 -5.11
C VAL A 152 -12.01 -0.69 -5.90
N ARG A 153 -12.20 -2.01 -5.92
CA ARG A 153 -13.34 -2.65 -6.61
C ARG A 153 -14.68 -2.22 -6.04
N LEU A 154 -14.79 -2.16 -4.72
CA LEU A 154 -16.02 -1.71 -4.06
C LEU A 154 -16.34 -0.26 -4.44
N LEU A 155 -15.36 0.63 -4.42
CA LEU A 155 -15.52 2.04 -4.75
C LEU A 155 -15.84 2.25 -6.23
N LYS A 156 -15.18 1.54 -7.16
CA LYS A 156 -15.51 1.57 -8.60
C LYS A 156 -16.95 1.14 -8.88
N ARG A 157 -17.47 0.16 -8.13
CA ARG A 157 -18.87 -0.28 -8.27
C ARG A 157 -19.89 0.71 -7.72
N ARG A 158 -19.54 1.46 -6.67
CA ARG A 158 -20.46 2.37 -5.97
C ARG A 158 -20.39 3.81 -6.46
N TRP A 159 -19.33 4.20 -7.16
CA TRP A 159 -19.15 5.55 -7.68
C TRP A 159 -19.08 5.55 -9.21
N SER A 160 -19.76 6.52 -9.84
CA SER A 160 -19.43 6.93 -11.20
C SER A 160 -18.05 7.58 -11.15
N TRP A 161 -17.03 6.82 -11.53
CA TRP A 161 -15.65 7.25 -11.55
C TRP A 161 -15.30 7.83 -12.93
N SER A 162 -14.46 8.87 -12.96
CA SER A 162 -13.89 9.43 -14.20
C SER A 162 -12.36 9.43 -14.15
N GLU A 163 -11.73 9.27 -15.32
CA GLU A 163 -10.27 9.17 -15.43
C GLU A 163 -9.52 10.42 -14.94
N SER A 164 -10.19 11.56 -14.88
CA SER A 164 -9.65 12.82 -14.34
C SER A 164 -9.41 12.83 -12.82
N GLU A 165 -9.94 11.84 -12.08
CA GLU A 165 -9.94 11.85 -10.61
C GLU A 165 -8.74 11.12 -10.00
N CYS A 166 -8.08 10.24 -10.75
CA CYS A 166 -6.96 9.42 -10.27
C CYS A 166 -5.73 9.64 -11.15
N LYS A 167 -4.54 9.42 -10.57
CA LYS A 167 -3.30 9.36 -11.35
C LYS A 167 -3.33 8.23 -12.39
N TYR A 168 -4.10 7.18 -12.12
CA TYR A 168 -4.18 5.98 -12.95
C TYR A 168 -5.45 5.97 -13.79
N SER A 169 -5.34 5.58 -15.06
CA SER A 169 -6.50 5.33 -15.95
C SER A 169 -7.28 4.08 -15.55
N ALA A 170 -8.44 3.84 -16.20
CA ALA A 170 -9.31 2.71 -15.88
C ALA A 170 -8.55 1.39 -16.08
N LEU A 171 -7.86 1.32 -17.23
CA LEU A 171 -7.03 0.20 -17.64
C LEU A 171 -5.87 -0.02 -16.67
N GLU A 172 -5.19 1.06 -16.26
CA GLU A 172 -4.08 0.94 -15.31
C GLU A 172 -4.53 0.39 -13.97
N LEU A 173 -5.65 0.88 -13.43
CA LEU A 173 -6.24 0.31 -12.22
C LEU A 173 -6.59 -1.16 -12.42
N ALA A 174 -7.17 -1.54 -13.56
CA ALA A 174 -7.47 -2.93 -13.87
C ALA A 174 -6.19 -3.80 -13.89
N CYS A 175 -5.09 -3.31 -14.46
CA CYS A 175 -3.79 -3.98 -14.44
C CYS A 175 -3.17 -4.07 -13.04
N ILE A 176 -3.28 -3.02 -12.22
CA ILE A 176 -2.76 -2.94 -10.84
C ILE A 176 -3.57 -3.84 -9.89
N PHE A 177 -4.87 -3.98 -10.14
CA PHE A 177 -5.78 -4.74 -9.28
C PHE A 177 -6.20 -6.08 -9.88
N GLY A 178 -5.55 -6.52 -10.96
CA GLY A 178 -5.79 -7.82 -11.58
C GLY A 178 -7.25 -8.03 -11.95
N ASP A 179 -7.90 -7.02 -12.54
CA ASP A 179 -9.23 -7.16 -13.12
C ASP A 179 -9.11 -7.64 -14.57
N ILE A 180 -9.05 -8.97 -14.74
CA ILE A 180 -8.85 -9.62 -16.04
C ILE A 180 -9.99 -9.29 -17.00
N GLY A 181 -11.22 -9.15 -16.50
CA GLY A 181 -12.39 -8.86 -17.32
C GLY A 181 -12.29 -7.47 -17.96
N GLU A 182 -12.01 -6.46 -17.13
CA GLU A 182 -11.85 -5.08 -17.61
C GLU A 182 -10.66 -4.92 -18.55
N VAL A 183 -9.53 -5.61 -18.27
CA VAL A 183 -8.40 -5.62 -19.21
C VAL A 183 -8.81 -6.26 -20.55
N ARG A 184 -9.47 -7.43 -20.55
CA ARG A 184 -9.92 -8.10 -21.78
C ARG A 184 -10.88 -7.25 -22.60
N GLU A 185 -11.87 -6.66 -21.95
CA GLU A 185 -12.83 -5.78 -22.60
C GLU A 185 -12.11 -4.62 -23.29
N HIS A 186 -11.18 -3.95 -22.59
CA HIS A 186 -10.41 -2.86 -23.14
C HIS A 186 -9.54 -3.30 -24.35
N LEU A 187 -8.93 -4.49 -24.28
CA LEU A 187 -8.16 -5.05 -25.40
C LEU A 187 -9.02 -5.30 -26.64
N LEU A 188 -10.26 -5.75 -26.45
CA LEU A 188 -11.23 -5.99 -27.54
C LEU A 188 -11.69 -4.68 -28.17
N THR A 189 -11.96 -3.65 -27.38
CA THR A 189 -12.47 -2.36 -27.87
C THR A 189 -11.41 -1.54 -28.61
N CYS A 190 -10.14 -1.63 -28.21
CA CYS A 190 -9.07 -0.77 -28.73
C CYS A 190 -8.26 -1.39 -29.90
N ASN A 191 -8.76 -2.49 -30.50
CA ASN A 191 -8.18 -3.17 -31.67
C ASN A 191 -6.63 -3.26 -31.63
N ARG A 192 -6.08 -3.86 -30.55
CA ARG A 192 -4.64 -4.11 -30.34
C ARG A 192 -3.72 -2.87 -30.42
N GLY A 193 -4.26 -1.68 -30.17
CA GLY A 193 -3.47 -0.44 -30.07
C GLY A 193 -2.44 -0.44 -28.93
N PRO A 194 -1.48 0.51 -28.92
CA PRO A 194 -0.35 0.50 -27.98
C PRO A 194 -0.84 0.61 -26.53
N LEU A 195 -0.60 -0.44 -25.75
CA LEU A 195 -0.93 -0.53 -24.32
C LEU A 195 0.05 0.28 -23.45
N ARG A 196 0.14 1.57 -23.74
CA ARG A 196 0.90 2.53 -22.93
C ARG A 196 0.00 3.05 -21.82
N ALA A 197 0.54 3.10 -20.61
CA ALA A 197 -0.04 3.88 -19.53
C ALA A 197 -0.14 5.36 -19.97
N ASP A 198 -1.17 6.04 -19.51
CA ASP A 198 -1.45 7.44 -19.85
C ASP A 198 -0.24 8.32 -19.48
N LYS A 199 0.02 9.32 -20.33
CA LYS A 199 1.25 10.14 -20.41
C LYS A 199 2.51 9.44 -20.95
N GLY A 200 2.41 8.20 -21.44
CA GLY A 200 3.45 7.54 -22.22
C GLY A 200 4.72 7.14 -21.45
N LYS A 201 4.65 7.08 -20.11
CA LYS A 201 5.81 6.86 -19.22
C LYS A 201 6.07 5.40 -18.81
N SER A 202 5.08 4.51 -18.87
CA SER A 202 5.25 3.08 -18.52
C SER A 202 4.32 2.19 -19.35
N SER A 203 4.76 0.98 -19.69
CA SER A 203 3.88 -0.04 -20.29
C SER A 203 2.88 -0.58 -19.26
N VAL A 204 1.65 -0.94 -19.66
CA VAL A 204 0.71 -1.64 -18.74
C VAL A 204 1.29 -2.97 -18.25
N LEU A 205 2.17 -3.60 -19.04
CA LEU A 205 2.92 -4.79 -18.64
C LEU A 205 3.88 -4.48 -17.49
N GLU A 206 4.58 -3.33 -17.52
CA GLU A 206 5.46 -2.89 -16.43
C GLU A 206 4.67 -2.59 -15.16
N LEU A 207 3.48 -2.00 -15.28
CA LEU A 207 2.59 -1.72 -14.15
C LEU A 207 2.06 -3.02 -13.53
N ALA A 208 1.50 -3.93 -14.33
CA ALA A 208 1.06 -5.23 -13.86
C ALA A 208 2.21 -5.99 -13.16
N SER A 209 3.42 -5.89 -13.72
CA SER A 209 4.62 -6.52 -13.17
C SER A 209 5.09 -5.89 -11.87
N ARG A 210 5.02 -4.56 -11.75
CA ARG A 210 5.38 -3.81 -10.53
C ARG A 210 4.48 -4.16 -9.34
N PHE A 211 3.20 -4.44 -9.60
CA PHE A 211 2.20 -4.75 -8.58
C PHE A 211 1.92 -6.26 -8.43
N GLY A 212 2.65 -7.12 -9.15
CA GLY A 212 2.60 -8.56 -8.94
C GLY A 212 1.37 -9.25 -9.52
N ASN A 213 0.69 -8.67 -10.50
CA ASN A 213 -0.52 -9.26 -11.10
C ASN A 213 -0.15 -10.27 -12.18
N GLU A 214 0.29 -11.45 -11.77
CA GLU A 214 0.69 -12.54 -12.66
C GLU A 214 -0.36 -12.87 -13.73
N SER A 215 -1.64 -12.95 -13.37
CA SER A 215 -2.70 -13.29 -14.34
C SER A 215 -2.83 -12.26 -15.46
N ILE A 216 -2.62 -10.97 -15.16
CA ILE A 216 -2.61 -9.91 -16.16
C ILE A 216 -1.32 -9.97 -16.98
N VAL A 217 -0.17 -10.18 -16.33
CA VAL A 217 1.12 -10.34 -17.02
C VAL A 217 1.05 -11.48 -18.04
N ARG A 218 0.58 -12.67 -17.64
CA ARG A 218 0.40 -13.81 -18.55
C ARG A 218 -0.56 -13.50 -19.70
N LEU A 219 -1.68 -12.82 -19.41
CA LEU A 219 -2.63 -12.41 -20.45
C LEU A 219 -1.98 -11.46 -21.47
N LEU A 220 -1.27 -10.45 -20.99
CA LEU A 220 -0.60 -9.46 -21.84
C LEU A 220 0.53 -10.10 -22.67
N LEU A 221 1.31 -11.00 -22.07
CA LEU A 221 2.36 -11.74 -22.77
C LEU A 221 1.79 -12.67 -23.85
N ASN A 222 0.67 -13.34 -23.59
CA ASN A 222 0.03 -14.21 -24.57
C ASN A 222 -0.50 -13.43 -25.79
N GLU A 223 -1.09 -12.25 -25.59
CA GLU A 223 -1.69 -11.47 -26.67
C GLU A 223 -0.67 -10.65 -27.48
N PHE A 224 0.39 -10.14 -26.84
CA PHE A 224 1.30 -9.16 -27.45
C PHE A 224 2.78 -9.57 -27.44
N GLY A 225 3.12 -10.69 -26.81
CA GLY A 225 4.51 -11.06 -26.53
C GLY A 225 5.23 -10.01 -25.68
N ASN A 226 6.56 -10.07 -25.67
CA ASN A 226 7.39 -9.09 -24.96
C ASN A 226 7.66 -7.80 -25.78
N SER A 227 6.96 -7.61 -26.92
CA SER A 227 7.21 -6.52 -27.86
C SER A 227 6.96 -5.11 -27.26
N ALA A 228 6.18 -5.01 -26.20
CA ALA A 228 5.84 -3.78 -25.50
C ALA A 228 6.79 -3.44 -24.32
N GLY A 229 7.81 -4.26 -24.04
CA GLY A 229 8.64 -4.21 -22.81
C GLY A 229 10.08 -3.72 -22.98
N ASN A 230 10.48 -3.23 -24.17
CA ASN A 230 11.88 -2.90 -24.48
C ASN A 230 12.31 -1.48 -24.06
N LEU A 231 11.40 -0.67 -23.48
CA LEU A 231 11.79 0.60 -22.89
C LEU A 231 12.34 0.35 -21.47
N PRO A 232 13.53 0.84 -21.13
CA PRO A 232 14.01 0.80 -19.75
C PRO A 232 13.15 1.74 -18.87
N PRO A 233 12.83 1.38 -17.62
CA PRO A 233 12.99 0.06 -17.02
C PRO A 233 11.97 -0.95 -17.57
N THR A 234 12.44 -2.15 -17.93
CA THR A 234 11.58 -3.22 -18.45
C THR A 234 10.66 -3.83 -17.38
N ALA A 235 9.66 -4.62 -17.79
CA ALA A 235 8.80 -5.37 -16.87
C ALA A 235 9.58 -6.29 -15.91
N LEU A 236 10.69 -6.88 -16.38
CA LEU A 236 11.57 -7.69 -15.55
C LEU A 236 12.25 -6.87 -14.45
N HIS A 237 12.68 -5.64 -14.76
CA HIS A 237 13.25 -4.73 -13.76
C HIS A 237 12.26 -4.41 -12.65
N THR A 238 11.01 -4.06 -13.02
CA THR A 238 9.99 -3.67 -12.04
C THR A 238 9.55 -4.86 -11.20
N ALA A 239 9.33 -6.03 -11.81
CA ALA A 239 9.01 -7.27 -11.09
C ALA A 239 10.14 -7.66 -10.13
N ALA A 240 11.39 -7.57 -10.58
CA ALA A 240 12.55 -7.96 -9.79
C ALA A 240 12.79 -7.01 -8.60
N ALA A 241 12.63 -5.70 -8.79
CA ALA A 241 12.70 -4.73 -7.68
C ALA A 241 11.58 -4.94 -6.65
N ALA A 242 10.36 -5.21 -7.13
CA ALA A 242 9.19 -5.41 -6.29
C ALA A 242 9.23 -6.76 -5.54
N GLY A 243 9.95 -7.76 -6.08
CA GLY A 243 10.09 -9.08 -5.46
C GLY A 243 8.99 -10.07 -5.86
N HIS A 244 8.37 -9.89 -7.03
CA HIS A 244 7.26 -10.73 -7.47
C HIS A 244 7.76 -11.96 -8.24
N GLY A 245 8.16 -13.01 -7.53
CA GLY A 245 8.74 -14.24 -8.10
C GLY A 245 7.85 -14.91 -9.17
N SER A 246 6.53 -14.96 -8.96
CA SER A 246 5.62 -15.56 -9.94
C SER A 246 5.51 -14.77 -11.25
N VAL A 247 5.55 -13.43 -11.16
CA VAL A 247 5.66 -12.56 -12.35
C VAL A 247 7.00 -12.75 -13.04
N VAL A 248 8.10 -12.85 -12.29
CA VAL A 248 9.43 -13.11 -12.85
C VAL A 248 9.42 -14.43 -13.62
N ASN A 249 8.89 -15.51 -13.05
CA ASN A 249 8.75 -16.80 -13.76
C ASN A 249 7.92 -16.67 -15.04
N ALA A 250 6.77 -16.00 -14.99
CA ALA A 250 5.95 -15.78 -16.17
C ALA A 250 6.69 -15.00 -17.27
N LEU A 251 7.58 -14.05 -16.91
CA LEU A 251 8.44 -13.35 -17.86
C LEU A 251 9.56 -14.25 -18.40
N LEU A 252 10.18 -15.07 -17.55
CA LEU A 252 11.26 -16.01 -17.92
C LEU A 252 10.79 -17.13 -18.86
N GLU A 253 9.51 -17.50 -18.83
CA GLU A 253 8.90 -18.41 -19.80
C GLU A 253 8.85 -17.83 -21.23
N THR A 254 9.14 -16.53 -21.38
CA THR A 254 9.20 -15.84 -22.67
C THR A 254 10.65 -15.50 -23.06
N ASN A 255 10.87 -15.11 -24.32
CA ASN A 255 12.19 -14.67 -24.79
C ASN A 255 12.55 -13.24 -24.31
N VAL A 256 12.50 -13.01 -23.01
CA VAL A 256 12.84 -11.73 -22.38
C VAL A 256 14.36 -11.56 -22.30
N ASP A 257 14.85 -10.35 -22.59
CA ASP A 257 16.26 -10.02 -22.38
C ASP A 257 16.55 -9.88 -20.88
N LEU A 258 17.24 -10.88 -20.32
CA LEU A 258 17.62 -10.94 -18.90
C LEU A 258 18.66 -9.89 -18.52
N ASN A 259 19.42 -9.39 -19.51
CA ASN A 259 20.52 -8.46 -19.32
C ASN A 259 20.18 -7.05 -19.81
N ALA A 260 18.91 -6.80 -20.14
CA ALA A 260 18.40 -5.48 -20.42
C ALA A 260 18.84 -4.52 -19.31
N ARG A 261 19.21 -3.30 -19.71
CA ARG A 261 19.75 -2.31 -18.79
C ARG A 261 18.78 -1.15 -18.63
N ASP A 262 18.48 -0.79 -17.39
CA ASP A 262 17.70 0.41 -17.07
C ASP A 262 18.49 1.70 -17.33
N TYR A 263 17.87 2.85 -17.03
CA TYR A 263 18.53 4.15 -17.19
C TYR A 263 19.83 4.28 -16.40
N GLU A 264 20.00 3.56 -15.28
CA GLU A 264 21.22 3.55 -14.46
C GLU A 264 22.19 2.44 -14.86
N ARG A 265 22.02 1.86 -16.05
CA ARG A 265 22.75 0.68 -16.56
C ARG A 265 22.62 -0.57 -15.67
N ARG A 266 21.62 -0.61 -14.79
CA ARG A 266 21.37 -1.76 -13.89
C ARG A 266 20.58 -2.82 -14.63
N THR A 267 20.87 -4.08 -14.35
CA THR A 267 20.04 -5.22 -14.76
C THR A 267 18.99 -5.54 -13.70
N ALA A 268 18.03 -6.41 -14.02
CA ALA A 268 17.05 -6.91 -13.04
C ALA A 268 17.71 -7.53 -11.79
N LEU A 269 18.87 -8.20 -11.97
CA LEU A 269 19.65 -8.78 -10.87
C LEU A 269 20.16 -7.71 -9.88
N HIS A 270 20.61 -6.55 -10.37
CA HIS A 270 21.03 -5.44 -9.51
C HIS A 270 19.87 -4.92 -8.64
N LEU A 271 18.67 -4.82 -9.21
CA LEU A 271 17.49 -4.34 -8.50
C LEU A 271 17.01 -5.34 -7.45
N ALA A 272 16.95 -6.62 -7.81
CA ALA A 272 16.62 -7.70 -6.88
C ALA A 272 17.62 -7.76 -5.72
N ALA A 273 18.92 -7.67 -6.03
CA ALA A 273 19.98 -7.66 -5.03
C ALA A 273 19.89 -6.43 -4.11
N SER A 274 19.63 -5.25 -4.64
CA SER A 274 19.45 -4.01 -3.86
C SER A 274 18.29 -4.09 -2.86
N GLN A 275 17.19 -4.74 -3.23
CA GLN A 275 15.95 -4.81 -2.45
C GLN A 275 15.82 -6.09 -1.60
N ASN A 276 16.89 -6.88 -1.47
CA ASN A 276 16.91 -8.15 -0.75
C ASN A 276 15.86 -9.17 -1.24
N ARG A 277 15.66 -9.27 -2.55
CA ARG A 277 14.66 -10.19 -3.13
C ARG A 277 15.28 -11.56 -3.39
N VAL A 278 15.55 -12.30 -2.31
CA VAL A 278 16.25 -13.61 -2.32
C VAL A 278 15.64 -14.60 -3.32
N GLU A 279 14.31 -14.74 -3.34
CA GLU A 279 13.61 -15.62 -4.28
C GLU A 279 13.85 -15.19 -5.74
N VAL A 280 13.69 -13.91 -6.04
CA VAL A 280 13.91 -13.38 -7.39
C VAL A 280 15.36 -13.55 -7.84
N VAL A 281 16.34 -13.31 -6.96
CA VAL A 281 17.76 -13.52 -7.26
C VAL A 281 18.00 -14.97 -7.66
N GLU A 282 17.45 -15.93 -6.91
CA GLU A 282 17.55 -17.35 -7.23
C GLU A 282 16.93 -17.68 -8.60
N LEU A 283 15.72 -17.18 -8.88
CA LEU A 283 15.02 -17.41 -10.14
C LEU A 283 15.82 -16.89 -11.34
N LEU A 284 16.35 -15.66 -11.24
CA LEU A 284 17.18 -15.06 -12.29
C LEU A 284 18.48 -15.87 -12.51
N LEU A 285 19.18 -16.25 -11.44
CA LEU A 285 20.43 -17.00 -11.54
C LEU A 285 20.22 -18.41 -12.12
N LYS A 286 19.07 -19.05 -11.83
CA LYS A 286 18.70 -20.36 -12.38
C LYS A 286 18.23 -20.33 -13.83
N ALA A 287 17.71 -19.20 -14.31
CA ALA A 287 17.24 -19.07 -15.69
C ALA A 287 18.36 -19.32 -16.73
N GLY A 288 19.63 -19.12 -16.33
CA GLY A 288 20.78 -19.19 -17.23
C GLY A 288 20.89 -17.94 -18.12
N GLY A 289 22.11 -17.59 -18.55
CA GLY A 289 22.34 -16.45 -19.44
C GLY A 289 22.35 -15.06 -18.77
N VAL A 290 22.17 -14.97 -17.44
CA VAL A 290 22.33 -13.70 -16.71
C VAL A 290 23.81 -13.32 -16.58
N GLU A 291 24.14 -12.08 -16.91
CA GLU A 291 25.45 -11.46 -16.65
C GLU A 291 25.60 -11.15 -15.15
N VAL A 292 26.00 -12.14 -14.36
CA VAL A 292 26.16 -12.02 -12.89
C VAL A 292 27.11 -10.88 -12.50
N ASN A 293 28.12 -10.62 -13.34
CA ASN A 293 29.16 -9.60 -13.12
C ASN A 293 28.95 -8.33 -13.94
N ALA A 294 27.74 -8.09 -14.47
CA ALA A 294 27.43 -6.81 -15.09
C ALA A 294 27.63 -5.66 -14.09
N CYS A 295 28.09 -4.52 -14.58
CA CYS A 295 28.26 -3.30 -13.80
C CYS A 295 27.22 -2.25 -14.15
N ASP A 296 26.72 -1.54 -13.14
CA ASP A 296 25.87 -0.37 -13.27
C ASP A 296 26.66 0.90 -13.65
N ARG A 297 25.99 2.07 -13.67
CA ARG A 297 26.60 3.37 -13.98
C ARG A 297 27.75 3.78 -13.06
N LYS A 298 27.85 3.23 -11.85
CA LYS A 298 28.91 3.53 -10.87
C LYS A 298 29.99 2.45 -10.87
N GLY A 299 29.95 1.50 -11.81
CA GLY A 299 30.83 0.34 -11.81
C GLY A 299 30.47 -0.73 -10.78
N GLN A 300 29.32 -0.63 -10.10
CA GLN A 300 28.93 -1.59 -9.06
C GLN A 300 28.30 -2.84 -9.67
N THR A 301 28.70 -4.02 -9.19
CA THR A 301 28.02 -5.29 -9.48
C THR A 301 26.86 -5.52 -8.51
N ALA A 302 25.96 -6.46 -8.85
CA ALA A 302 24.91 -6.90 -7.93
C ALA A 302 25.47 -7.35 -6.55
N LEU A 303 26.65 -7.98 -6.55
CA LEU A 303 27.34 -8.41 -5.33
C LEU A 303 27.81 -7.23 -4.48
N ALA A 304 28.38 -6.19 -5.09
CA ALA A 304 28.80 -4.98 -4.38
C ALA A 304 27.59 -4.27 -3.75
N ILE A 305 26.47 -4.18 -4.47
CA ILE A 305 25.23 -3.58 -3.98
C ILE A 305 24.66 -4.37 -2.79
N ALA A 306 24.59 -5.70 -2.90
CA ALA A 306 24.10 -6.57 -1.82
C ALA A 306 24.99 -6.47 -0.57
N SER A 307 26.31 -6.43 -0.77
CA SER A 307 27.30 -6.29 0.32
C SER A 307 27.13 -4.96 1.06
N ARG A 308 27.03 -3.84 0.33
CA ARG A 308 26.78 -2.50 0.91
C ARG A 308 25.52 -2.42 1.76
N ARG A 309 24.51 -3.21 1.42
CA ARG A 309 23.22 -3.20 2.12
C ARG A 309 23.10 -4.28 3.20
N GLY A 310 24.12 -5.11 3.40
CA GLY A 310 24.13 -6.19 4.40
C GLY A 310 23.26 -7.40 4.05
N HIS A 311 22.93 -7.60 2.77
CA HIS A 311 22.02 -8.66 2.32
C HIS A 311 22.73 -10.01 2.19
N SER A 312 23.06 -10.62 3.34
CA SER A 312 23.95 -11.78 3.43
C SER A 312 23.51 -13.00 2.62
N PHE A 313 22.20 -13.30 2.59
CA PHE A 313 21.67 -14.42 1.78
C PHE A 313 21.84 -14.18 0.28
N VAL A 314 21.60 -12.95 -0.18
CA VAL A 314 21.82 -12.56 -1.58
C VAL A 314 23.32 -12.62 -1.94
N VAL A 315 24.19 -12.20 -1.02
CA VAL A 315 25.65 -12.29 -1.20
C VAL A 315 26.08 -13.74 -1.41
N ASP A 316 25.63 -14.66 -0.54
CA ASP A 316 25.92 -16.10 -0.65
C ASP A 316 25.43 -16.67 -1.99
N GLN A 317 24.18 -16.38 -2.39
CA GLN A 317 23.66 -16.82 -3.70
C GLN A 317 24.49 -16.31 -4.87
N LEU A 318 24.83 -15.01 -4.90
CA LEU A 318 25.62 -14.43 -5.97
C LEU A 318 27.01 -15.08 -6.08
N LEU A 319 27.67 -15.33 -4.95
CA LEU A 319 28.99 -15.98 -4.92
C LEU A 319 28.94 -17.42 -5.44
N ARG A 320 27.92 -18.20 -5.04
CA ARG A 320 27.72 -19.57 -5.54
C ARG A 320 27.50 -19.63 -7.05
N HIS A 321 26.95 -18.56 -7.62
CA HIS A 321 26.71 -18.42 -9.06
C HIS A 321 27.79 -17.61 -9.79
N GLY A 322 29.00 -17.49 -9.23
CA GLY A 322 30.17 -16.96 -9.94
C GLY A 322 30.30 -15.44 -9.95
N ALA A 323 29.65 -14.73 -9.01
CA ALA A 323 29.92 -13.32 -8.82
C ALA A 323 31.37 -13.09 -8.35
N ASN A 324 32.06 -12.13 -8.95
CA ASN A 324 33.44 -11.81 -8.67
C ASN A 324 33.56 -10.93 -7.41
N PRO A 325 34.06 -11.44 -6.26
CA PRO A 325 34.21 -10.66 -5.03
C PRO A 325 35.31 -9.59 -5.13
N LEU A 326 36.14 -9.64 -6.17
CA LEU A 326 37.27 -8.72 -6.36
C LEU A 326 36.97 -7.59 -7.34
N ALA A 327 35.79 -7.58 -7.97
CA ALA A 327 35.34 -6.50 -8.84
C ALA A 327 35.38 -5.16 -8.10
N SER A 328 35.94 -4.13 -8.73
CA SER A 328 36.00 -2.78 -8.17
C SER A 328 35.05 -1.85 -8.90
N ASP A 329 34.38 -0.98 -8.12
CA ASP A 329 33.62 0.13 -8.67
C ASP A 329 34.54 1.26 -9.18
N GLU A 330 33.95 2.36 -9.68
CA GLU A 330 34.71 3.50 -10.22
C GLU A 330 35.62 4.16 -9.18
N ASP A 331 35.31 4.03 -7.89
CA ASP A 331 36.12 4.52 -6.78
C ASP A 331 37.19 3.50 -6.34
N GLY A 332 37.32 2.36 -7.04
CA GLY A 332 38.22 1.28 -6.69
C GLY A 332 37.73 0.40 -5.54
N ARG A 333 36.51 0.59 -5.03
CA ARG A 333 35.98 -0.14 -3.86
C ARG A 333 35.46 -1.51 -4.28
N LYS A 334 35.86 -2.53 -3.52
CA LYS A 334 35.45 -3.93 -3.71
C LYS A 334 34.20 -4.26 -2.89
N PRO A 335 33.41 -5.30 -3.23
CA PRO A 335 32.29 -5.76 -2.42
C PRO A 335 32.59 -5.89 -0.92
N LEU A 336 33.77 -6.44 -0.56
CA LEU A 336 34.18 -6.58 0.84
C LEU A 336 34.38 -5.23 1.55
N TRP A 337 34.86 -4.20 0.85
CA TRP A 337 34.98 -2.85 1.41
C TRP A 337 33.63 -2.33 1.87
N TRP A 338 32.61 -2.52 1.05
CA TRP A 338 31.24 -2.11 1.35
C TRP A 338 30.57 -2.94 2.46
N ALA A 339 31.01 -4.18 2.69
CA ALA A 339 30.52 -5.00 3.80
C ALA A 339 31.12 -4.59 5.16
N ALA A 340 32.27 -3.90 5.14
CA ALA A 340 33.01 -3.49 6.33
C ALA A 340 32.81 -2.00 6.71
N ALA A 341 32.18 -1.21 5.83
CA ALA A 341 31.91 0.22 6.00
C ALA A 341 30.52 0.48 6.58
#